data_AF-A0A2H9SVF0-F1
#
_entry.id   AF-A0A2H9SVF0-F1
#
_cell.length_a   1.000
_cell.length_b   1.000
_cell.length_c   1.000
_cell.angle_alpha   90.00
_cell.angle_beta   90.00
_cell.angle_gamma   90.00
#
_symmetry.space_group_name_H-M   'P 1'
#
loop_
_entity.id
_entity.type
_entity.pdbx_description
1 polymer ?
#
loop_
_entity_poly.entity_id
_entity_poly.type
_entity_poly.pdbx_seq_one_letter_code
_entity_poly.pdbx_strand_id
1 'polypeptide(L)'
;MTRDLKFIKLKKEHFPLIHKWLETPHVWEWWGENKKWSAQDIDEKYLSYTQGYKLNHLNEKKPIYSFIIEFQGRPLGYIQYYNALDFLRENFDINAVKEDFSEPLAALDFYVGEGGLGLGSEILTRFLQDYIFTDFTACLVDPAKNNKFAIRAYAKAGFSTHRESEMGILMIARKAPEVSPIVIVGSSCQDGDVFKAAKLVIQDQNVPIIDLNKFNVSYYDYEHRNEKDDFLPLAELMIKHNPILLATPVYWYTMSAQMKTFIDRWSDLLELRKDIGRRLAGKDLYLIASYAGELPRAFEEPFAQMSQYLEMNYLGCFYFYSGEDPQRLAKNTSLADQFSQKIFRNHSEKAK
;
A
#
# COMPACT_ATOMS: atom_id res chain seq x y z
N MET A 1 -15.53 -8.22 -9.15
CA MET A 1 -15.04 -7.15 -10.05
C MET A 1 -15.98 -7.02 -11.22
N THR A 2 -16.80 -5.96 -11.19
CA THR A 2 -17.74 -5.57 -12.24
C THR A 2 -16.95 -5.03 -13.43
N ARG A 3 -16.72 -5.86 -14.45
CA ARG A 3 -15.90 -5.54 -15.64
C ARG A 3 -16.36 -4.31 -16.44
N ASP A 4 -17.52 -3.74 -16.12
CA ASP A 4 -18.18 -2.67 -16.88
C ASP A 4 -18.19 -1.29 -16.20
N LEU A 5 -17.38 -1.06 -15.17
CA LEU A 5 -17.21 0.29 -14.62
C LEU A 5 -16.25 1.10 -15.52
N LYS A 6 -16.52 2.38 -15.78
CA LYS A 6 -15.63 3.29 -16.52
C LYS A 6 -15.67 4.70 -15.94
N PHE A 7 -14.61 5.47 -16.17
CA PHE A 7 -14.50 6.87 -15.79
C PHE A 7 -14.26 7.71 -17.04
N ILE A 8 -15.30 8.40 -17.49
CA ILE A 8 -15.28 9.19 -18.73
C ILE A 8 -14.96 10.64 -18.37
N LYS A 9 -13.94 11.24 -18.98
CA LYS A 9 -13.58 12.65 -18.72
C LYS A 9 -14.81 13.56 -18.89
N LEU A 10 -15.00 14.47 -17.95
CA LEU A 10 -16.09 15.45 -18.00
C LEU A 10 -15.97 16.32 -19.26
N LYS A 11 -17.13 16.62 -19.86
CA LYS A 11 -17.29 17.42 -21.07
C LYS A 11 -18.59 18.19 -20.93
N LYS A 12 -18.74 19.26 -21.73
CA LYS A 12 -19.97 20.09 -21.76
C LYS A 12 -21.25 19.28 -22.01
N GLU A 13 -21.18 18.24 -22.83
CA GLU A 13 -22.31 17.36 -23.14
C GLU A 13 -22.89 16.66 -21.89
N HIS A 14 -22.13 16.57 -20.80
CA HIS A 14 -22.57 15.98 -19.54
C HIS A 14 -23.25 16.98 -18.59
N PHE A 15 -23.25 18.29 -18.88
CA PHE A 15 -23.78 19.30 -17.95
C PHE A 15 -25.27 19.15 -17.64
N PRO A 16 -26.17 18.83 -18.59
CA PRO A 16 -27.57 18.56 -18.26
C PRO A 16 -27.74 17.39 -17.27
N LEU A 17 -26.84 16.40 -17.33
CA LEU A 17 -26.86 15.25 -16.45
C LEU A 17 -26.35 15.60 -15.04
N ILE A 18 -25.26 16.36 -14.94
CA ILE A 18 -24.78 16.91 -13.67
C ILE A 18 -25.86 17.75 -13.00
N HIS A 19 -26.53 18.60 -13.78
CA HIS A 19 -27.63 19.42 -13.31
C HIS A 19 -28.76 18.55 -12.71
N LYS A 20 -29.23 17.55 -13.48
CA LYS A 20 -30.23 16.58 -13.01
C LYS A 20 -29.81 15.94 -11.69
N TRP A 21 -28.57 15.48 -11.57
CA TRP A 21 -28.09 14.80 -10.36
C TRP A 21 -28.01 15.73 -9.16
N LEU A 22 -27.53 16.96 -9.31
CA LEU A 22 -27.49 17.93 -8.21
C LEU A 22 -28.87 18.31 -7.67
N GLU A 23 -29.93 18.11 -8.46
CA GLU A 23 -31.33 18.29 -8.04
C GLU A 23 -31.97 17.02 -7.44
N THR A 24 -31.32 15.85 -7.53
CA THR A 24 -31.84 14.64 -6.89
C THR A 24 -31.73 14.74 -5.37
N PRO A 25 -32.76 14.34 -4.58
CA PRO A 25 -32.79 14.60 -3.14
C PRO A 25 -31.56 14.12 -2.37
N HIS A 26 -31.04 12.93 -2.69
CA HIS A 26 -29.91 12.32 -1.98
C HIS A 26 -28.55 12.91 -2.37
N VAL A 27 -28.43 13.58 -3.52
CA VAL A 27 -27.24 14.35 -3.89
C VAL A 27 -27.38 15.78 -3.37
N TRP A 28 -28.54 16.40 -3.57
CA TRP A 28 -28.84 17.77 -3.15
C TRP A 28 -28.61 17.98 -1.65
N GLU A 29 -28.97 17.01 -0.81
CA GLU A 29 -28.74 17.05 0.64
C GLU A 29 -27.28 17.37 1.01
N TRP A 30 -26.31 16.92 0.20
CA TRP A 30 -24.88 17.07 0.47
C TRP A 30 -24.16 18.03 -0.49
N TRP A 31 -24.64 18.18 -1.72
CA TRP A 31 -23.99 18.92 -2.81
C TRP A 31 -24.85 20.06 -3.37
N GLY A 32 -26.08 20.24 -2.86
CA GLY A 32 -27.01 21.26 -3.33
C GLY A 32 -26.61 22.69 -2.96
N GLU A 33 -25.69 22.88 -2.02
CA GLU A 33 -25.23 24.20 -1.53
C GLU A 33 -26.40 25.11 -1.06
N ASN A 34 -27.51 24.52 -0.59
CA ASN A 34 -28.74 25.22 -0.21
C ASN A 34 -29.30 26.18 -1.28
N LYS A 35 -28.96 25.96 -2.55
CA LYS A 35 -29.46 26.75 -3.68
C LYS A 35 -30.10 25.84 -4.74
N LYS A 36 -30.89 26.46 -5.62
CA LYS A 36 -31.32 25.83 -6.87
C LYS A 36 -30.27 26.14 -7.93
N TRP A 37 -29.71 25.11 -8.52
CA TRP A 37 -28.79 25.26 -9.64
C TRP A 37 -29.59 25.65 -10.87
N SER A 38 -29.11 26.64 -11.62
CA SER A 38 -29.55 26.90 -12.98
C SER A 38 -28.57 26.26 -13.97
N ALA A 39 -28.96 26.12 -15.23
CA ALA A 39 -28.04 25.69 -16.28
C ALA A 39 -26.80 26.60 -16.37
N GLN A 40 -26.98 27.91 -16.13
CA GLN A 40 -25.89 28.88 -16.10
C GLN A 40 -24.92 28.63 -14.94
N ASP A 41 -25.42 28.31 -13.74
CA ASP A 41 -24.55 27.98 -12.59
C ASP A 41 -23.68 26.75 -12.87
N ILE A 42 -24.24 25.76 -13.58
CA ILE A 42 -23.52 24.54 -13.99
C ILE A 42 -22.45 24.88 -15.01
N ASP A 43 -22.77 25.69 -16.03
CA ASP A 43 -21.80 26.17 -17.00
C ASP A 43 -20.65 26.92 -16.32
N GLU A 44 -20.96 27.89 -15.46
CA GLU A 44 -19.95 28.71 -14.78
C GLU A 44 -19.02 27.87 -13.89
N LYS A 45 -19.58 26.90 -13.14
CA LYS A 45 -18.80 26.05 -12.25
C LYS A 45 -17.97 25.02 -13.01
N TYR A 46 -18.60 24.24 -13.89
CA TYR A 46 -17.99 23.04 -14.47
C TYR A 46 -17.25 23.28 -15.79
N LEU A 47 -17.43 24.44 -16.45
CA LEU A 47 -16.69 24.77 -17.68
C LEU A 47 -15.18 24.70 -17.46
N SER A 48 -14.68 25.31 -16.38
CA SER A 48 -13.25 25.27 -16.04
C SER A 48 -12.76 23.83 -15.79
N TYR A 49 -13.59 22.96 -15.24
CA TYR A 49 -13.23 21.58 -14.92
C TYR A 49 -13.09 20.73 -16.19
N THR A 50 -13.90 21.01 -17.23
CA THR A 50 -13.70 20.40 -18.57
C THR A 50 -12.38 20.82 -19.22
N GLN A 51 -11.83 21.96 -18.79
CA GLN A 51 -10.53 22.48 -19.23
C GLN A 51 -9.38 22.04 -18.30
N GLY A 52 -9.68 21.24 -17.28
CA GLY A 52 -8.69 20.65 -16.37
C GLY A 52 -8.20 21.58 -15.26
N TYR A 53 -8.91 22.67 -14.95
CA TYR A 53 -8.52 23.56 -13.85
C TYR A 53 -9.70 24.04 -12.99
N LYS A 54 -9.40 24.39 -11.74
CA LYS A 54 -10.28 25.11 -10.81
C LYS A 54 -9.49 26.28 -10.23
N LEU A 55 -10.17 27.39 -9.93
CA LEU A 55 -9.56 28.52 -9.25
C LEU A 55 -9.51 28.25 -7.75
N ASN A 56 -8.35 28.47 -7.14
CA ASN A 56 -8.21 28.44 -5.68
C ASN A 56 -8.64 29.77 -5.05
N HIS A 57 -8.50 29.88 -3.73
CA HIS A 57 -8.82 31.07 -2.93
C HIS A 57 -7.97 32.31 -3.29
N LEU A 58 -6.87 32.15 -4.04
CA LEU A 58 -6.01 33.22 -4.56
C LEU A 58 -6.28 33.52 -6.05
N ASN A 59 -7.34 32.94 -6.62
CA ASN A 59 -7.71 33.05 -8.04
C ASN A 59 -6.66 32.49 -9.01
N GLU A 60 -5.86 31.52 -8.55
CA GLU A 60 -4.86 30.82 -9.37
C GLU A 60 -5.48 29.57 -10.01
N LYS A 61 -5.10 29.27 -11.26
CA LYS A 61 -5.52 28.04 -11.94
C LYS A 61 -4.75 26.85 -11.37
N LYS A 62 -5.46 25.92 -10.75
CA LYS A 62 -4.91 24.68 -10.19
C LYS A 62 -5.51 23.46 -10.89
N PRO A 63 -4.73 22.39 -11.14
CA PRO A 63 -5.24 21.21 -11.83
C PRO A 63 -6.41 20.55 -11.10
N ILE A 64 -7.42 20.16 -11.86
CA ILE A 64 -8.52 19.30 -11.39
C ILE A 64 -8.85 18.29 -12.48
N TYR A 65 -9.19 17.07 -12.06
CA TYR A 65 -9.54 15.98 -12.96
C TYR A 65 -10.93 15.51 -12.60
N SER A 66 -11.87 15.63 -13.55
CA SER A 66 -13.30 15.38 -13.33
C SER A 66 -13.83 14.35 -14.30
N PHE A 67 -14.66 13.44 -13.81
CA PHE A 67 -15.14 12.28 -14.55
C PHE A 67 -16.62 12.00 -14.30
N ILE A 68 -17.29 11.51 -15.34
CA ILE A 68 -18.56 10.80 -15.25
C ILE A 68 -18.25 9.33 -15.00
N ILE A 69 -18.87 8.78 -13.96
CA ILE A 69 -18.83 7.36 -13.63
C ILE A 69 -19.88 6.68 -14.51
N GLU A 70 -19.47 5.68 -15.28
CA GLU A 70 -20.37 4.88 -16.12
C GLU A 70 -20.33 3.42 -15.64
N PHE A 71 -21.50 2.79 -15.50
CA PHE A 71 -21.63 1.38 -15.20
C PHE A 71 -22.57 0.72 -16.21
N GLN A 72 -22.10 -0.36 -16.87
CA GLN A 72 -22.87 -1.08 -17.90
C GLN A 72 -23.39 -0.16 -19.02
N GLY A 73 -22.55 0.79 -19.47
CA GLY A 73 -22.92 1.72 -20.53
C GLY A 73 -23.85 2.86 -20.10
N ARG A 74 -24.15 2.99 -18.80
CA ARG A 74 -25.05 4.04 -18.28
C ARG A 74 -24.32 4.97 -17.30
N PRO A 75 -24.47 6.29 -17.44
CA PRO A 75 -23.98 7.23 -16.44
C PRO A 75 -24.63 6.99 -15.08
N LEU A 76 -23.80 6.97 -14.03
CA LEU A 76 -24.17 6.59 -12.66
C LEU A 76 -23.89 7.70 -11.65
N GLY A 77 -22.83 8.47 -11.86
CA GLY A 77 -22.44 9.52 -10.92
C GLY A 77 -21.26 10.35 -11.40
N TYR A 78 -20.72 11.14 -10.48
CA TYR A 78 -19.64 12.07 -10.71
C TYR A 78 -18.51 11.85 -9.71
N ILE A 79 -17.28 11.98 -10.17
CA ILE A 79 -16.09 11.92 -9.31
C ILE A 79 -15.03 12.88 -9.83
N GLN A 80 -14.36 13.58 -8.92
CA GLN A 80 -13.23 14.43 -9.25
C GLN A 80 -12.12 14.28 -8.22
N TYR A 81 -10.89 14.57 -8.63
CA TYR A 81 -9.77 14.70 -7.72
C TYR A 81 -8.85 15.86 -8.09
N TYR A 82 -8.09 16.30 -7.10
CA TYR A 82 -7.14 17.41 -7.19
C TYR A 82 -6.10 17.29 -6.07
N ASN A 83 -5.05 18.11 -6.12
CA ASN A 83 -4.08 18.18 -5.02
C ASN A 83 -4.72 18.91 -3.81
N ALA A 84 -4.80 18.22 -2.68
CA ALA A 84 -5.44 18.75 -1.48
C ALA A 84 -4.79 20.05 -0.98
N LEU A 85 -3.50 20.24 -1.22
CA LEU A 85 -2.74 21.42 -0.74
C LEU A 85 -3.01 22.68 -1.56
N ASP A 86 -3.69 22.57 -2.71
CA ASP A 86 -4.00 23.72 -3.57
C ASP A 86 -5.25 24.50 -3.13
N PHE A 87 -6.08 23.92 -2.25
CA PHE A 87 -7.38 24.47 -1.86
C PHE A 87 -7.55 24.50 -0.34
N LEU A 88 -8.10 25.60 0.19
CA LEU A 88 -8.50 25.69 1.59
C LEU A 88 -9.72 24.81 1.84
N ARG A 89 -9.84 24.32 3.08
CA ARG A 89 -11.01 23.58 3.55
C ARG A 89 -11.63 24.34 4.72
N GLU A 90 -12.94 24.48 4.72
CA GLU A 90 -13.66 25.24 5.74
C GLU A 90 -13.51 24.63 7.15
N ASN A 91 -13.46 23.30 7.22
CA ASN A 91 -13.53 22.57 8.50
C ASN A 91 -12.17 22.11 9.04
N PHE A 92 -11.09 22.26 8.26
CA PHE A 92 -9.76 21.75 8.61
C PHE A 92 -8.64 22.60 8.02
N ASP A 93 -7.62 22.91 8.82
CA ASP A 93 -6.38 23.47 8.31
C ASP A 93 -5.54 22.37 7.65
N ILE A 94 -5.47 22.40 6.31
CA ILE A 94 -4.69 21.45 5.53
C ILE A 94 -3.19 21.57 5.81
N ASN A 95 -2.70 22.73 6.26
CA ASN A 95 -1.28 22.90 6.59
C ASN A 95 -0.93 22.17 7.89
N ALA A 96 -1.85 22.11 8.86
CA ALA A 96 -1.68 21.30 10.06
C ALA A 96 -1.68 19.79 9.77
N VAL A 97 -2.23 19.38 8.62
CA VAL A 97 -2.16 18.00 8.11
C VAL A 97 -0.86 17.80 7.31
N LYS A 98 -0.36 18.84 6.61
CA LYS A 98 0.88 18.80 5.81
C LYS A 98 2.12 18.38 6.62
N GLU A 99 2.19 18.72 7.92
CA GLU A 99 3.27 18.25 8.80
C GLU A 99 3.34 16.72 8.89
N ASP A 100 2.20 16.04 8.69
CA ASP A 100 2.11 14.57 8.68
C ASP A 100 2.46 13.95 7.29
N PHE A 101 2.68 14.75 6.23
CA PHE A 101 2.88 14.26 4.86
C PHE A 101 4.00 14.99 4.09
N SER A 102 5.07 14.27 3.76
CA SER A 102 6.15 14.73 2.86
C SER A 102 5.85 14.50 1.37
N GLU A 103 4.73 13.87 1.04
CA GLU A 103 4.41 13.29 -0.27
C GLU A 103 3.15 13.93 -0.91
N PRO A 104 2.90 13.74 -2.22
CA PRO A 104 1.72 14.27 -2.90
C PRO A 104 0.41 13.75 -2.27
N LEU A 105 -0.48 14.69 -1.91
CA LEU A 105 -1.75 14.42 -1.24
C LEU A 105 -2.95 14.74 -2.14
N ALA A 106 -3.75 13.74 -2.47
CA ALA A 106 -4.98 13.92 -3.24
C ALA A 106 -6.16 14.27 -2.33
N ALA A 107 -7.15 14.94 -2.91
CA ALA A 107 -8.48 15.16 -2.37
C ALA A 107 -9.51 14.69 -3.40
N LEU A 108 -10.64 14.15 -2.94
CA LEU A 108 -11.67 13.59 -3.81
C LEU A 108 -13.07 14.05 -3.42
N ASP A 109 -13.84 14.45 -4.44
CA ASP A 109 -15.27 14.75 -4.32
C ASP A 109 -16.05 13.75 -5.18
N PHE A 110 -17.10 13.17 -4.62
CA PHE A 110 -17.82 12.05 -5.22
C PHE A 110 -19.29 12.02 -4.83
N TYR A 111 -20.15 11.72 -5.81
CA TYR A 111 -21.52 11.32 -5.56
C TYR A 111 -22.05 10.35 -6.61
N VAL A 112 -22.99 9.52 -6.18
CA VAL A 112 -23.78 8.64 -7.08
C VAL A 112 -25.08 9.35 -7.39
N GLY A 113 -25.27 9.75 -8.65
CA GLY A 113 -26.47 10.42 -9.11
C GLY A 113 -27.66 9.48 -9.28
N GLU A 114 -27.43 8.28 -9.84
CA GLU A 114 -28.44 7.23 -9.97
C GLU A 114 -28.34 6.27 -8.78
N GLY A 115 -29.10 6.55 -7.71
CA GLY A 115 -29.04 5.80 -6.45
C GLY A 115 -29.51 4.34 -6.55
N GLY A 116 -29.32 3.58 -5.46
CA GLY A 116 -29.95 2.26 -5.28
C GLY A 116 -29.13 1.02 -5.69
N LEU A 117 -27.92 1.19 -6.27
CA LEU A 117 -27.09 0.06 -6.72
C LEU A 117 -26.02 -0.42 -5.72
N GLY A 118 -25.74 0.34 -4.66
CA GLY A 118 -24.74 -0.05 -3.64
C GLY A 118 -23.29 -0.10 -4.15
N LEU A 119 -22.97 0.56 -5.27
CA LEU A 119 -21.66 0.50 -5.92
C LEU A 119 -20.63 1.50 -5.39
N GLY A 120 -20.98 2.34 -4.41
CA GLY A 120 -20.14 3.46 -3.98
C GLY A 120 -18.72 3.06 -3.55
N SER A 121 -18.58 2.01 -2.73
CA SER A 121 -17.25 1.55 -2.29
C SER A 121 -16.43 0.95 -3.43
N GLU A 122 -17.05 0.20 -4.35
CA GLU A 122 -16.34 -0.41 -5.50
C GLU A 122 -15.82 0.67 -6.45
N ILE A 123 -16.63 1.71 -6.69
CA ILE A 123 -16.24 2.88 -7.49
C ILE A 123 -15.00 3.55 -6.88
N LEU A 124 -15.05 3.81 -5.57
CA LEU A 124 -13.96 4.46 -4.83
C LEU A 124 -12.69 3.60 -4.83
N THR A 125 -12.78 2.32 -4.49
CA THR A 125 -11.63 1.39 -4.48
C THR A 125 -10.93 1.38 -5.83
N ARG A 126 -11.71 1.25 -6.91
CA ARG A 126 -11.13 1.22 -8.26
C ARG A 126 -10.55 2.57 -8.68
N PHE A 127 -11.23 3.67 -8.36
CA PHE A 127 -10.74 5.00 -8.72
C PHE A 127 -9.44 5.36 -7.97
N LEU A 128 -9.34 4.96 -6.70
CA LEU A 128 -8.12 5.10 -5.92
C LEU A 128 -6.94 4.39 -6.61
N GLN A 129 -7.12 3.15 -7.05
CA GLN A 129 -6.07 2.35 -7.69
C GLN A 129 -5.70 2.88 -9.08
N ASP A 130 -6.70 3.15 -9.92
CA ASP A 130 -6.49 3.45 -11.35
C ASP A 130 -6.07 4.92 -11.61
N TYR A 131 -6.37 5.85 -10.68
CA TYR A 131 -6.18 7.30 -10.91
C TYR A 131 -5.47 8.04 -9.78
N ILE A 132 -5.68 7.67 -8.51
CA ILE A 132 -5.10 8.44 -7.40
C ILE A 132 -3.72 7.93 -7.06
N PHE A 133 -3.59 6.62 -6.82
CA PHE A 133 -2.35 5.98 -6.39
C PHE A 133 -1.33 5.78 -7.52
N THR A 134 -1.62 6.29 -8.72
CA THR A 134 -0.63 6.45 -9.79
C THR A 134 0.37 7.56 -9.46
N ASP A 135 -0.12 8.68 -8.92
CA ASP A 135 0.65 9.92 -8.74
C ASP A 135 0.66 10.44 -7.29
N PHE A 136 -0.23 9.92 -6.44
CA PHE A 136 -0.38 10.33 -5.04
C PHE A 136 -0.16 9.15 -4.09
N THR A 137 0.36 9.44 -2.91
CA THR A 137 0.60 8.41 -1.87
C THR A 137 -0.55 8.32 -0.87
N ALA A 138 -1.44 9.31 -0.86
CA ALA A 138 -2.63 9.34 -0.02
C ALA A 138 -3.76 10.16 -0.64
N CYS A 139 -4.99 9.92 -0.18
CA CYS A 139 -6.21 10.57 -0.62
C CYS A 139 -7.10 10.96 0.57
N LEU A 140 -7.57 12.20 0.60
CA LEU A 140 -8.45 12.74 1.63
C LEU A 140 -9.89 12.86 1.15
N VAL A 141 -10.82 12.57 2.07
CA VAL A 141 -12.25 12.88 1.97
C VAL A 141 -12.74 13.43 3.30
N ASP A 142 -13.68 14.35 3.27
CA ASP A 142 -14.19 15.09 4.43
C ASP A 142 -15.73 15.01 4.54
N PRO A 143 -16.30 13.81 4.75
CA PRO A 143 -17.74 13.67 4.89
C PRO A 143 -18.28 14.44 6.11
N ALA A 144 -19.48 14.99 5.97
CA ALA A 144 -20.26 15.45 7.11
C ALA A 144 -20.54 14.30 8.10
N LYS A 145 -20.51 14.59 9.41
CA LYS A 145 -20.68 13.60 10.48
C LYS A 145 -21.97 12.79 10.39
N ASN A 146 -23.05 13.43 9.95
CA ASN A 146 -24.36 12.83 9.79
C ASN A 146 -24.49 12.04 8.47
N ASN A 147 -23.54 12.14 7.53
CA ASN A 147 -23.53 11.35 6.29
C ASN A 147 -22.98 9.94 6.52
N LYS A 148 -23.73 9.14 7.29
CA LYS A 148 -23.37 7.75 7.64
C LYS A 148 -23.25 6.84 6.41
N PHE A 149 -23.85 7.19 5.27
CA PHE A 149 -23.73 6.44 4.03
C PHE A 149 -22.37 6.67 3.38
N ALA A 150 -21.93 7.92 3.24
CA ALA A 150 -20.61 8.26 2.71
C ALA A 150 -19.50 7.69 3.60
N ILE A 151 -19.56 7.88 4.92
CA ILE A 151 -18.57 7.36 5.87
C ILE A 151 -18.40 5.85 5.72
N ARG A 152 -19.50 5.09 5.60
CA ARG A 152 -19.46 3.64 5.40
C ARG A 152 -18.89 3.25 4.04
N ALA A 153 -19.23 3.99 2.98
CA ALA A 153 -18.68 3.76 1.64
C ALA A 153 -17.17 4.01 1.60
N TYR A 154 -16.70 5.10 2.22
CA TYR A 154 -15.29 5.43 2.35
C TYR A 154 -14.55 4.38 3.20
N ALA A 155 -15.08 4.02 4.37
CA ALA A 155 -14.48 2.99 5.22
C ALA A 155 -14.31 1.66 4.46
N LYS A 156 -15.33 1.24 3.72
CA LYS A 156 -15.29 0.02 2.89
C LYS A 156 -14.33 0.15 1.70
N ALA A 157 -14.02 1.36 1.25
CA ALA A 157 -13.04 1.62 0.20
C ALA A 157 -11.60 1.77 0.73
N GLY A 158 -11.36 1.53 2.03
CA GLY A 158 -10.03 1.57 2.65
C GLY A 158 -9.67 2.91 3.31
N PHE A 159 -10.62 3.83 3.48
CA PHE A 159 -10.37 5.06 4.22
C PHE A 159 -10.51 4.83 5.73
N SER A 160 -9.61 5.41 6.53
CA SER A 160 -9.71 5.46 7.99
C SER A 160 -9.87 6.90 8.48
N THR A 161 -10.51 7.10 9.64
CA THR A 161 -10.53 8.42 10.28
C THR A 161 -9.11 8.88 10.59
N HIS A 162 -8.74 10.06 10.09
CA HIS A 162 -7.45 10.69 10.38
C HIS A 162 -7.59 11.74 11.47
N ARG A 163 -8.61 12.60 11.35
CA ARG A 163 -8.95 13.62 12.36
C ARG A 163 -10.47 13.73 12.48
N GLU A 164 -10.94 14.06 13.67
CA GLU A 164 -12.33 14.33 13.94
C GLU A 164 -12.44 15.57 14.85
N SER A 165 -13.31 16.50 14.49
CA SER A 165 -13.61 17.71 15.28
C SER A 165 -15.13 17.90 15.37
N GLU A 166 -15.65 18.88 16.09
CA GLU A 166 -17.08 19.17 16.04
C GLU A 166 -17.58 19.51 14.63
N MET A 167 -16.71 20.07 13.78
CA MET A 167 -17.06 20.58 12.45
C MET A 167 -17.03 19.52 11.34
N GLY A 168 -16.48 18.32 11.58
CA GLY A 168 -16.47 17.27 10.56
C GLY A 168 -15.58 16.08 10.87
N ILE A 169 -15.49 15.15 9.90
CA ILE A 169 -14.56 14.01 9.93
C ILE A 169 -13.65 14.16 8.71
N LEU A 170 -12.34 14.07 8.93
CA LEU A 170 -11.36 13.93 7.87
C LEU A 170 -10.92 12.47 7.82
N MET A 171 -11.22 11.80 6.71
CA MET A 171 -10.80 10.42 6.45
C MET A 171 -9.70 10.38 5.41
N ILE A 172 -8.85 9.37 5.48
CA ILE A 172 -7.71 9.19 4.59
C ILE A 172 -7.56 7.74 4.13
N ALA A 173 -7.29 7.56 2.84
CA ALA A 173 -6.80 6.32 2.27
C ALA A 173 -5.33 6.51 1.88
N ARG A 174 -4.49 5.49 2.09
CA ARG A 174 -3.07 5.52 1.70
C ARG A 174 -2.83 4.50 0.60
N LYS A 175 -1.95 4.84 -0.35
CA LYS A 175 -1.44 3.88 -1.34
C LYS A 175 -0.83 2.73 -0.56
N ALA A 176 -1.32 1.52 -0.80
CA ALA A 176 -0.67 0.33 -0.26
C ALA A 176 0.79 0.35 -0.73
N PRO A 177 1.78 0.11 0.15
CA PRO A 177 3.17 0.05 -0.29
C PRO A 177 3.26 -0.94 -1.45
N GLU A 178 3.87 -0.51 -2.56
CA GLU A 178 4.14 -1.42 -3.68
C GLU A 178 4.91 -2.63 -3.14
N VAL A 179 4.50 -3.83 -3.54
CA VAL A 179 5.24 -5.05 -3.19
C VAL A 179 6.61 -4.91 -3.81
N SER A 180 7.59 -4.58 -3.00
CA SER A 180 8.98 -4.43 -3.41
C SER A 180 9.78 -5.37 -2.52
N PRO A 181 9.75 -6.68 -2.81
CA PRO A 181 10.42 -7.64 -1.95
C PRO A 181 11.93 -7.49 -2.04
N ILE A 182 12.62 -7.96 -1.01
CA ILE A 182 14.07 -8.22 -1.03
C ILE A 182 14.35 -9.59 -0.44
N VAL A 183 15.29 -10.33 -1.03
CA VAL A 183 15.76 -11.59 -0.47
C VAL A 183 17.15 -11.38 0.14
N ILE A 184 17.31 -11.71 1.41
CA ILE A 184 18.61 -11.74 2.11
C ILE A 184 19.01 -13.20 2.31
N VAL A 185 20.07 -13.64 1.62
CA VAL A 185 20.60 -15.00 1.67
C VAL A 185 21.75 -15.07 2.67
N GLY A 186 21.54 -15.83 3.75
CA GLY A 186 22.57 -16.20 4.71
C GLY A 186 22.88 -17.69 4.57
N SER A 187 23.81 -18.04 3.68
CA SER A 187 24.26 -19.42 3.43
C SER A 187 25.78 -19.45 3.47
N SER A 188 26.41 -20.57 3.83
CA SER A 188 27.87 -20.71 3.70
C SER A 188 28.30 -21.09 2.26
N CYS A 189 27.34 -21.43 1.40
CA CYS A 189 27.54 -21.78 -0.02
C CYS A 189 26.78 -20.78 -0.91
N GLN A 190 27.49 -20.03 -1.76
CA GLN A 190 26.92 -18.94 -2.58
C GLN A 190 25.93 -19.47 -3.64
N ASP A 191 26.21 -20.63 -4.25
CA ASP A 191 25.34 -21.29 -5.24
C ASP A 191 24.58 -22.51 -4.65
N GLY A 192 24.39 -22.49 -3.32
CA GLY A 192 23.73 -23.57 -2.59
C GLY A 192 22.23 -23.65 -2.85
N ASP A 193 21.60 -24.69 -2.29
CA ASP A 193 20.18 -24.98 -2.49
C ASP A 193 19.24 -23.85 -2.03
N VAL A 194 19.67 -23.04 -1.07
CA VAL A 194 18.94 -21.83 -0.64
C VAL A 194 18.84 -20.80 -1.77
N PHE A 195 19.91 -20.61 -2.55
CA PHE A 195 19.88 -19.67 -3.67
C PHE A 195 18.94 -20.17 -4.77
N LYS A 196 18.96 -21.48 -5.05
CA LYS A 196 18.00 -22.13 -5.97
C LYS A 196 16.57 -21.97 -5.46
N ALA A 197 16.33 -22.19 -4.17
CA ALA A 197 15.03 -22.01 -3.54
C ALA A 197 14.52 -20.56 -3.67
N ALA A 198 15.39 -19.58 -3.42
CA ALA A 198 15.08 -18.17 -3.60
C ALA A 198 14.67 -17.86 -5.04
N LYS A 199 15.47 -18.32 -6.02
CA LYS A 199 15.15 -18.16 -7.45
C LYS A 199 13.83 -18.81 -7.84
N LEU A 200 13.54 -19.99 -7.29
CA LEU A 200 12.28 -20.70 -7.56
C LEU A 200 11.06 -19.94 -7.02
N VAL A 201 11.18 -19.28 -5.85
CA VAL A 201 10.11 -18.46 -5.27
C VAL A 201 9.89 -17.16 -6.03
N ILE A 202 10.97 -16.44 -6.39
CA ILE A 202 10.84 -15.15 -7.08
C ILE A 202 10.50 -15.29 -8.56
N GLN A 203 10.75 -16.44 -9.17
CA GLN A 203 10.48 -16.71 -10.59
C GLN A 203 11.10 -15.61 -11.48
N ASP A 204 10.33 -15.03 -12.40
CA ASP A 204 10.75 -13.95 -13.30
C ASP A 204 10.59 -12.54 -12.71
N GLN A 205 10.19 -12.43 -11.43
CA GLN A 205 10.03 -11.14 -10.77
C GLN A 205 11.40 -10.48 -10.54
N ASN A 206 11.48 -9.18 -10.77
CA ASN A 206 12.70 -8.40 -10.55
C ASN A 206 12.92 -8.11 -9.06
N VAL A 207 13.31 -9.13 -8.30
CA VAL A 207 13.55 -9.06 -6.85
C VAL A 207 15.06 -9.06 -6.57
N PRO A 208 15.60 -8.07 -5.85
CA PRO A 208 16.99 -8.09 -5.43
C PRO A 208 17.26 -9.27 -4.49
N ILE A 209 18.31 -10.03 -4.79
CA ILE A 209 18.84 -11.09 -3.93
C ILE A 209 20.21 -10.65 -3.42
N ILE A 210 20.32 -10.46 -2.11
CA ILE A 210 21.52 -10.04 -1.41
C ILE A 210 22.16 -11.26 -0.75
N ASP A 211 23.40 -11.57 -1.11
CA ASP A 211 24.18 -12.66 -0.49
C ASP A 211 25.07 -12.08 0.61
N LEU A 212 24.81 -12.45 1.86
CA LEU A 212 25.53 -11.95 3.03
C LEU A 212 27.03 -12.26 3.00
N ASN A 213 27.49 -13.28 2.27
CA ASN A 213 28.93 -13.56 2.17
C ASN A 213 29.71 -12.49 1.39
N LYS A 214 29.00 -11.63 0.65
CA LYS A 214 29.61 -10.53 -0.11
C LYS A 214 29.78 -9.26 0.71
N PHE A 215 29.36 -9.29 1.98
CA PHE A 215 29.40 -8.16 2.90
C PHE A 215 30.23 -8.53 4.12
N ASN A 216 31.03 -7.58 4.60
CA ASN A 216 31.74 -7.71 5.86
C ASN A 216 30.80 -7.28 6.99
N VAL A 217 30.08 -8.25 7.57
CA VAL A 217 29.21 -8.05 8.73
C VAL A 217 29.77 -8.83 9.91
N SER A 218 30.26 -8.11 10.90
CA SER A 218 30.78 -8.69 12.14
C SER A 218 29.67 -8.88 13.19
N TYR A 219 29.96 -9.66 14.23
CA TYR A 219 29.05 -9.93 15.35
C TYR A 219 28.60 -8.66 16.06
N TYR A 220 27.45 -8.72 16.72
CA TYR A 220 27.00 -7.61 17.58
C TYR A 220 28.05 -7.27 18.64
N ASP A 221 28.30 -5.97 18.80
CA ASP A 221 29.24 -5.42 19.78
C ASP A 221 28.49 -4.36 20.58
N TYR A 222 28.40 -4.53 21.91
CA TYR A 222 27.75 -3.58 22.81
C TYR A 222 28.42 -2.20 22.82
N GLU A 223 29.69 -2.10 22.40
CA GLU A 223 30.39 -0.82 22.22
C GLU A 223 30.30 -0.30 20.77
N HIS A 224 29.64 -1.04 19.89
CA HIS A 224 29.42 -0.71 18.48
C HIS A 224 30.69 -0.33 17.68
N ARG A 225 31.85 -0.91 18.01
CA ARG A 225 33.12 -0.61 17.32
C ARG A 225 33.11 -1.00 15.84
N ASN A 226 32.14 -1.79 15.44
CA ASN A 226 31.87 -2.25 14.09
C ASN A 226 30.81 -1.44 13.33
N GLU A 227 30.44 -0.24 13.80
CA GLU A 227 29.49 0.65 13.11
C GLU A 227 29.84 0.95 11.64
N LYS A 228 31.12 0.80 11.28
CA LYS A 228 31.67 1.12 9.95
C LYS A 228 31.74 -0.07 9.01
N ASP A 229 31.31 -1.25 9.47
CA ASP A 229 31.19 -2.42 8.61
C ASP A 229 29.94 -2.32 7.72
N ASP A 230 29.69 -3.35 6.91
CA ASP A 230 28.68 -3.27 5.86
C ASP A 230 27.24 -3.43 6.37
N PHE A 231 27.03 -3.64 7.68
CA PHE A 231 25.70 -3.89 8.24
C PHE A 231 24.74 -2.71 8.05
N LEU A 232 25.12 -1.50 8.48
CA LEU A 232 24.21 -0.35 8.46
C LEU A 232 23.79 0.04 7.03
N PRO A 233 24.71 0.12 6.03
CA PRO A 233 24.32 0.34 4.64
C PRO A 233 23.37 -0.75 4.11
N LEU A 234 23.61 -2.01 4.48
CA LEU A 234 22.74 -3.11 4.08
C LEU A 234 21.36 -3.03 4.75
N ALA A 235 21.29 -2.66 6.03
CA ALA A 235 20.04 -2.46 6.74
C ALA A 235 19.23 -1.30 6.12
N GLU A 236 19.89 -0.21 5.73
CA GLU A 236 19.26 0.91 4.99
C GLU A 236 18.69 0.49 3.64
N LEU A 237 19.35 -0.43 2.92
CA LEU A 237 18.81 -1.02 1.70
C LEU A 237 17.58 -1.88 2.03
N MET A 238 17.71 -2.81 2.98
CA MET A 238 16.67 -3.75 3.38
C MET A 238 15.36 -3.04 3.75
N ILE A 239 15.43 -1.95 4.52
CA ILE A 239 14.23 -1.25 4.99
C ILE A 239 13.47 -0.47 3.90
N LYS A 240 14.04 -0.31 2.70
CA LYS A 240 13.33 0.28 1.54
C LYS A 240 12.36 -0.71 0.91
N HIS A 241 12.50 -2.00 1.26
CA HIS A 241 11.73 -3.10 0.70
C HIS A 241 10.67 -3.62 1.66
N ASN A 242 9.58 -4.14 1.12
CA ASN A 242 8.53 -4.86 1.83
C ASN A 242 7.81 -5.78 0.81
N PRO A 243 7.72 -7.10 1.05
CA PRO A 243 8.20 -7.84 2.23
C PRO A 243 9.72 -8.07 2.26
N ILE A 244 10.25 -8.44 3.43
CA ILE A 244 11.62 -8.95 3.60
C ILE A 244 11.57 -10.48 3.58
N LEU A 245 12.41 -11.12 2.76
CA LEU A 245 12.55 -12.57 2.71
C LEU A 245 13.93 -12.96 3.25
N LEU A 246 13.99 -13.67 4.38
CA LEU A 246 15.25 -14.21 4.89
C LEU A 246 15.40 -15.65 4.39
N ALA A 247 16.50 -15.91 3.68
CA ALA A 247 16.78 -17.19 3.07
C ALA A 247 18.01 -17.84 3.74
N THR A 248 17.84 -18.99 4.37
CA THR A 248 18.91 -19.62 5.17
C THR A 248 18.79 -21.15 5.15
N PRO A 249 19.90 -21.91 5.12
CA PRO A 249 19.82 -23.36 5.24
C PRO A 249 19.49 -23.75 6.69
N VAL A 250 18.84 -24.90 6.86
CA VAL A 250 18.63 -25.51 8.17
C VAL A 250 19.91 -26.26 8.57
N TYR A 251 20.72 -25.65 9.43
CA TYR A 251 21.92 -26.27 9.98
C TYR A 251 21.70 -26.59 11.44
N TRP A 252 21.82 -27.87 11.81
CA TRP A 252 21.57 -28.34 13.18
C TRP A 252 20.25 -27.81 13.75
N TYR A 253 19.18 -27.88 12.95
CA TYR A 253 17.82 -27.44 13.30
C TYR A 253 17.67 -25.93 13.58
N THR A 254 18.64 -25.11 13.16
CA THR A 254 18.60 -23.65 13.28
C THR A 254 19.10 -22.97 12.00
N MET A 255 18.99 -21.64 11.95
CA MET A 255 19.51 -20.81 10.87
C MET A 255 21.04 -20.89 10.76
N SER A 256 21.60 -20.48 9.63
CA SER A 256 23.06 -20.40 9.48
C SER A 256 23.68 -19.36 10.42
N ALA A 257 24.97 -19.54 10.72
CA ALA A 257 25.75 -18.56 11.48
C ALA A 257 25.72 -17.18 10.81
N GLN A 258 25.83 -17.12 9.48
CA GLN A 258 25.76 -15.87 8.72
C GLN A 258 24.42 -15.14 8.92
N MET A 259 23.30 -15.87 8.86
CA MET A 259 21.98 -15.30 9.10
C MET A 259 21.84 -14.82 10.55
N LYS A 260 22.35 -15.61 11.51
CA LYS A 260 22.30 -15.24 12.93
C LYS A 260 23.12 -13.99 13.21
N THR A 261 24.33 -13.87 12.67
CA THR A 261 25.17 -12.68 12.77
C THR A 261 24.46 -11.44 12.23
N PHE A 262 23.80 -11.54 11.07
CA PHE A 262 23.04 -10.43 10.50
C PHE A 262 21.85 -10.03 11.37
N ILE A 263 21.08 -11.00 11.89
CA ILE A 263 19.93 -10.74 12.77
C ILE A 263 20.37 -10.15 14.11
N ASP A 264 21.46 -10.62 14.71
CA ASP A 264 21.96 -10.09 15.98
C ASP A 264 22.31 -8.61 15.88
N ARG A 265 22.79 -8.19 14.71
CA ARG A 265 23.08 -6.78 14.40
C ARG A 265 21.83 -5.93 14.24
N TRP A 266 20.62 -6.49 14.13
CA TRP A 266 19.39 -5.69 14.20
C TRP A 266 19.26 -4.96 15.55
N SER A 267 19.97 -5.39 16.58
CA SER A 267 20.16 -4.65 17.84
C SER A 267 20.74 -3.24 17.61
N ASP A 268 21.66 -3.05 16.65
CA ASP A 268 22.17 -1.71 16.29
C ASP A 268 21.05 -0.79 15.77
N LEU A 269 20.01 -1.35 15.15
CA LEU A 269 18.86 -0.58 14.67
C LEU A 269 17.95 -0.14 15.83
N LEU A 270 18.02 -0.81 16.96
CA LEU A 270 17.28 -0.49 18.18
C LEU A 270 18.06 0.48 19.09
N GLU A 271 19.39 0.48 19.00
CA GLU A 271 20.27 1.26 19.87
C GLU A 271 20.86 2.49 19.16
N LEU A 272 21.49 2.30 17.99
CA LEU A 272 22.18 3.36 17.24
C LEU A 272 21.28 4.04 16.20
N ARG A 273 20.66 3.25 15.31
CA ARG A 273 19.87 3.74 14.16
C ARG A 273 18.39 3.52 14.35
N LYS A 274 17.86 4.08 15.45
CA LYS A 274 16.43 4.01 15.83
C LYS A 274 15.49 4.55 14.74
N ASP A 275 15.96 5.48 13.93
CA ASP A 275 15.24 5.99 12.75
C ASP A 275 14.98 4.88 11.72
N ILE A 276 15.94 3.96 11.55
CA ILE A 276 15.78 2.77 10.71
C ILE A 276 14.97 1.70 11.45
N GLY A 277 15.31 1.41 12.71
CA GLY A 277 14.67 0.33 13.49
C GLY A 277 13.15 0.48 13.57
N ARG A 278 12.64 1.69 13.81
CA ARG A 278 11.19 1.97 13.84
C ARG A 278 10.48 1.66 12.52
N ARG A 279 11.19 1.67 11.40
CA ARG A 279 10.63 1.38 10.06
C ARG A 279 10.49 -0.12 9.81
N LEU A 280 11.00 -0.98 10.70
CA LEU A 280 10.71 -2.42 10.66
C LEU A 280 9.26 -2.69 11.05
N ALA A 281 8.67 -1.90 11.95
CA ALA A 281 7.29 -2.06 12.37
C ALA A 281 6.34 -2.04 11.15
N GLY A 282 5.42 -3.00 11.12
CA GLY A 282 4.46 -3.22 10.05
C GLY A 282 5.01 -3.87 8.77
N LYS A 283 6.32 -4.16 8.68
CA LYS A 283 6.86 -4.91 7.54
C LYS A 283 6.46 -6.38 7.60
N ASP A 284 6.23 -6.96 6.44
CA ASP A 284 5.93 -8.36 6.25
C ASP A 284 7.25 -9.16 6.13
N LEU A 285 7.41 -10.22 6.92
CA LEU A 285 8.56 -11.12 6.93
C LEU A 285 8.17 -12.52 6.44
N TYR A 286 8.94 -13.05 5.50
CA TYR A 286 8.85 -14.42 5.01
C TYR A 286 10.19 -15.13 5.14
N LEU A 287 10.17 -16.46 5.21
CA LEU A 287 11.37 -17.29 5.22
C LEU A 287 11.47 -18.20 4.00
N ILE A 288 12.70 -18.47 3.59
CA ILE A 288 13.05 -19.54 2.66
C ILE A 288 14.10 -20.42 3.32
N ALA A 289 13.79 -21.68 3.55
CA ALA A 289 14.66 -22.60 4.27
C ALA A 289 14.96 -23.86 3.45
N SER A 290 16.23 -24.21 3.27
CA SER A 290 16.60 -25.49 2.64
C SER A 290 16.90 -26.56 3.68
N TYR A 291 16.40 -27.78 3.48
CA TYR A 291 16.61 -28.92 4.38
C TYR A 291 16.72 -30.24 3.59
N ALA A 292 17.55 -31.19 4.05
CA ALA A 292 17.76 -32.46 3.35
C ALA A 292 17.11 -33.69 4.02
N GLY A 293 16.84 -33.60 5.33
CA GLY A 293 16.29 -34.69 6.12
C GLY A 293 14.80 -34.53 6.41
N GLU A 294 14.45 -34.69 7.68
CA GLU A 294 13.10 -34.40 8.17
C GLU A 294 12.90 -32.89 8.38
N LEU A 295 11.65 -32.46 8.22
CA LEU A 295 11.28 -31.07 8.42
C LEU A 295 11.60 -30.66 9.88
N PRO A 296 12.34 -29.57 10.11
CA PRO A 296 12.72 -29.19 11.46
C PRO A 296 11.48 -28.74 12.26
N ARG A 297 11.41 -29.18 13.52
CA ARG A 297 10.35 -28.74 14.44
C ARG A 297 10.70 -27.35 14.97
N ALA A 298 9.70 -26.47 15.07
CA ALA A 298 9.83 -25.13 15.67
C ALA A 298 10.90 -24.22 15.05
N PHE A 299 11.36 -24.50 13.83
CA PHE A 299 12.40 -23.71 13.16
C PHE A 299 12.00 -22.25 12.94
N GLU A 300 10.71 -22.00 12.73
CA GLU A 300 10.15 -20.67 12.48
C GLU A 300 9.97 -19.85 13.76
N GLU A 301 9.93 -20.50 14.94
CA GLU A 301 9.60 -19.85 16.21
C GLU A 301 10.52 -18.66 16.55
N PRO A 302 11.86 -18.74 16.41
CA PRO A 302 12.71 -17.59 16.67
C PRO A 302 12.40 -16.40 15.76
N PHE A 303 12.06 -16.65 14.50
CA PHE A 303 11.73 -15.60 13.54
C PHE A 303 10.36 -14.99 13.84
N ALA A 304 9.38 -15.80 14.21
CA ALA A 304 8.04 -15.33 14.59
C ALA A 304 8.10 -14.46 15.85
N GLN A 305 8.83 -14.90 16.88
CA GLN A 305 9.01 -14.15 18.12
C GLN A 305 9.81 -12.86 17.91
N MET A 306 10.89 -12.91 17.12
CA MET A 306 11.63 -11.72 16.71
C MET A 306 10.74 -10.73 15.95
N SER A 307 9.92 -11.22 15.01
CA SER A 307 8.98 -10.39 14.26
C SER A 307 8.00 -9.69 15.20
N GLN A 308 7.42 -10.44 16.15
CA GLN A 308 6.51 -9.88 17.15
C GLN A 308 7.18 -8.80 17.99
N TYR A 309 8.41 -9.03 18.45
CA TYR A 309 9.18 -8.06 19.23
C TYR A 309 9.43 -6.75 18.46
N LEU A 310 9.64 -6.85 17.14
CA LEU A 310 9.90 -5.72 16.24
C LEU A 310 8.63 -5.13 15.60
N GLU A 311 7.45 -5.57 16.04
CA GLU A 311 6.15 -5.19 15.48
C GLU A 311 6.02 -5.49 13.96
N MET A 312 6.72 -6.51 13.48
CA MET A 312 6.64 -7.04 12.10
C MET A 312 5.57 -8.13 11.98
N ASN A 313 5.11 -8.36 10.75
CA ASN A 313 4.16 -9.43 10.44
C ASN A 313 4.91 -10.66 9.91
N TYR A 314 5.03 -11.72 10.71
CA TYR A 314 5.54 -13.01 10.22
C TYR A 314 4.48 -13.75 9.39
N LEU A 315 4.77 -14.07 8.14
CA LEU A 315 3.78 -14.62 7.18
C LEU A 315 4.09 -16.04 6.67
N GLY A 316 5.18 -16.66 7.14
CA GLY A 316 5.46 -18.09 6.96
C GLY A 316 6.74 -18.41 6.21
N CYS A 317 7.03 -19.71 6.11
CA CYS A 317 8.23 -20.25 5.51
C CYS A 317 7.95 -21.11 4.26
N PHE A 318 8.79 -20.97 3.24
CA PHE A 318 8.95 -21.95 2.17
C PHE A 318 10.10 -22.90 2.50
N TYR A 319 9.78 -24.17 2.71
CA TYR A 319 10.77 -25.22 2.91
C TYR A 319 11.12 -25.90 1.59
N PHE A 320 12.35 -25.67 1.14
CA PHE A 320 12.94 -26.31 -0.01
C PHE A 320 13.63 -27.63 0.40
N TYR A 321 13.13 -28.74 -0.10
CA TYR A 321 13.76 -30.03 0.13
C TYR A 321 15.00 -30.20 -0.77
N SER A 322 16.16 -30.46 -0.18
CA SER A 322 17.45 -30.61 -0.86
C SER A 322 18.08 -32.00 -0.65
N GLY A 323 17.31 -32.97 -0.16
CA GLY A 323 17.75 -34.36 -0.01
C GLY A 323 17.57 -35.18 -1.29
N GLU A 324 17.63 -36.50 -1.18
CA GLU A 324 17.66 -37.41 -2.32
C GLU A 324 16.30 -38.00 -2.71
N ASP A 325 15.24 -37.83 -1.89
CA ASP A 325 13.89 -38.35 -2.18
C ASP A 325 13.26 -37.65 -3.41
N PRO A 326 13.05 -38.36 -4.54
CA PRO A 326 12.51 -37.76 -5.76
C PRO A 326 11.08 -37.24 -5.60
N GLN A 327 10.26 -37.85 -4.73
CA GLN A 327 8.88 -37.43 -4.53
C GLN A 327 8.81 -36.11 -3.76
N ARG A 328 9.73 -35.89 -2.81
CA ARG A 328 9.85 -34.62 -2.08
C ARG A 328 10.44 -33.55 -3.00
N LEU A 329 11.47 -33.87 -3.77
CA LEU A 329 12.06 -32.94 -4.76
C LEU A 329 11.03 -32.43 -5.77
N ALA A 330 10.17 -33.31 -6.30
CA ALA A 330 9.13 -32.95 -7.27
C ALA A 330 8.09 -31.95 -6.74
N LYS A 331 7.94 -31.84 -5.40
CA LYS A 331 6.99 -30.90 -4.77
C LYS A 331 7.53 -29.48 -4.66
N ASN A 332 8.85 -29.28 -4.73
CA ASN A 332 9.47 -27.97 -4.53
C ASN A 332 8.87 -26.89 -5.44
N THR A 333 8.69 -27.19 -6.73
CA THR A 333 8.14 -26.23 -7.70
C THR A 333 6.72 -25.80 -7.34
N SER A 334 5.82 -26.75 -7.10
CA SER A 334 4.42 -26.42 -6.77
C SER A 334 4.31 -25.66 -5.45
N LEU A 335 5.13 -26.00 -4.45
CA LEU A 335 5.15 -25.29 -3.16
C LEU A 335 5.72 -23.88 -3.31
N ALA A 336 6.77 -23.70 -4.11
CA ALA A 336 7.32 -22.39 -4.42
C ALA A 336 6.30 -21.51 -5.16
N ASP A 337 5.53 -22.06 -6.10
CA ASP A 337 4.47 -21.33 -6.81
C ASP A 337 3.38 -20.84 -5.85
N GLN A 338 2.95 -21.70 -4.91
CA GLN A 338 1.98 -21.33 -3.88
C GLN A 338 2.52 -20.23 -2.97
N PHE A 339 3.80 -20.32 -2.59
CA PHE A 339 4.45 -19.32 -1.74
C PHE A 339 4.65 -17.98 -2.45
N SER A 340 5.07 -18.02 -3.71
CA SER A 340 5.19 -16.86 -4.60
C SER A 340 3.85 -16.13 -4.72
N GLN A 341 2.76 -16.86 -4.93
CA GLN A 341 1.42 -16.27 -4.93
C GLN A 341 1.07 -15.58 -3.61
N LYS A 342 1.47 -16.12 -2.44
CA LYS A 342 1.24 -15.43 -1.16
C LYS A 342 2.01 -14.10 -1.07
N ILE A 343 3.24 -14.06 -1.58
CA ILE A 343 4.07 -12.85 -1.57
C ILE A 343 3.48 -11.78 -2.50
N PHE A 344 3.17 -12.15 -3.74
CA PHE A 344 2.82 -11.18 -4.79
C PHE A 344 1.31 -10.93 -4.94
N ARG A 345 0.42 -11.84 -4.49
CA ARG A 345 -1.05 -11.67 -4.57
C ARG A 345 -1.71 -11.21 -3.26
N ASN A 346 -1.20 -11.56 -2.08
CA ASN A 346 -1.86 -11.13 -0.83
C ASN A 346 -1.80 -9.62 -0.59
N HIS A 347 -0.86 -8.89 -1.20
CA HIS A 347 -0.87 -7.42 -1.16
C HIS A 347 -1.95 -6.82 -2.07
N SER A 348 -2.43 -7.56 -3.07
CA SER A 348 -3.60 -7.18 -3.87
C SER A 348 -4.92 -7.37 -3.10
N GLU A 349 -4.94 -8.28 -2.12
CA GLU A 349 -6.14 -8.63 -1.33
C GLU A 349 -6.21 -7.97 0.04
N LYS A 350 -5.09 -7.58 0.66
CA LYS A 350 -5.09 -6.65 1.82
C LYS A 350 -5.54 -5.22 1.44
N ALA A 351 -5.71 -4.94 0.15
CA ALA A 351 -6.34 -3.74 -0.40
C ALA A 351 -7.83 -3.93 -0.75
N LYS A 352 -8.46 -5.03 -0.30
CA LYS A 352 -9.91 -5.29 -0.33
C LYS A 352 -10.48 -5.22 1.09
#